data_AF-A0A974GYZ3-F1
#
_entry.id   AF-A0A974GYZ3-F1
#
_cell.length_a   1.000
_cell.length_b   1.000
_cell.length_c   1.000
_cell.angle_alpha   90.00
_cell.angle_beta   90.00
_cell.angle_gamma   90.00
#
_symmetry.space_group_name_H-M   'P 1'
#
loop_
_entity.id
_entity.type
_entity.pdbx_description
1 polymer ?
#
loop_
_entity_poly.entity_id
_entity_poly.type
_entity_poly.pdbx_seq_one_letter_code
_entity_poly.pdbx_strand_id
1 'polypeptide(L)'
;MSQPTPTPSTQADIFAYTEVEAASIATLARGSREFLHTAHPEARSRDLERITKRSVALELHGCTLAEYYRLKRIPRGLRVHLRPTLFSENVEFCKKFEGILNKCSLDIITLTIEYIQKELATVSEQVHALETQLLQSGNQEEFTALKAQIESSIQRFRLETEERKRGKFLRDAEDYVNGRVYRWTPGHPNVSAIPFRSRRVQAHSTRGTR
;
A
#
# COMPACT_ATOMS: atom_id res chain seq x y z
N MET A 1 -37.38 -64.88 -44.01
CA MET A 1 -36.90 -63.49 -43.98
C MET A 1 -36.54 -63.18 -42.54
N SER A 2 -35.24 -63.16 -42.22
CA SER A 2 -34.75 -62.92 -40.85
C SER A 2 -34.11 -61.54 -40.82
N GLN A 3 -34.64 -60.63 -39.99
CA GLN A 3 -34.02 -59.32 -39.78
C GLN A 3 -32.77 -59.46 -38.89
N PRO A 4 -31.70 -58.70 -39.15
CA PRO A 4 -30.52 -58.69 -38.30
C PRO A 4 -30.75 -57.85 -37.04
N THR A 5 -30.32 -58.40 -35.91
CA THR A 5 -30.30 -57.78 -34.59
C THR A 5 -29.37 -56.55 -34.55
N PRO A 6 -29.76 -55.41 -33.98
CA PRO A 6 -28.87 -54.26 -33.84
C PRO A 6 -27.82 -54.51 -32.75
N THR A 7 -26.56 -54.24 -33.07
CA THR A 7 -25.41 -54.29 -32.16
C THR A 7 -25.52 -53.21 -31.08
N PRO A 8 -25.27 -53.53 -29.79
CA PRO A 8 -25.29 -52.53 -28.73
C PRO A 8 -24.11 -51.55 -28.87
N SER A 9 -24.45 -50.26 -28.89
CA SER A 9 -23.52 -49.14 -28.90
C SER A 9 -22.64 -49.15 -27.64
N THR A 10 -21.32 -49.08 -27.83
CA THR A 10 -20.28 -49.07 -26.79
C THR A 10 -20.05 -47.67 -26.20
N GLN A 11 -21.11 -46.88 -26.02
CA GLN A 11 -20.98 -45.55 -25.43
C GLN A 11 -21.51 -45.58 -24.00
N ALA A 12 -20.75 -45.02 -23.06
CA ALA A 12 -21.17 -44.93 -21.67
C ALA A 12 -22.48 -44.14 -21.57
N ASP A 13 -23.43 -44.67 -20.81
CA ASP A 13 -24.68 -43.98 -20.49
C ASP A 13 -24.33 -42.80 -19.56
N ILE A 14 -24.35 -41.57 -20.10
CA ILE A 14 -24.01 -40.37 -19.33
C ILE A 14 -25.30 -39.79 -18.76
N PHE A 15 -25.48 -40.00 -17.47
CA PHE A 15 -26.53 -39.35 -16.69
C PHE A 15 -26.13 -37.91 -16.33
N ALA A 16 -27.05 -36.97 -16.50
CA ALA A 16 -26.88 -35.57 -16.10
C ALA A 16 -28.15 -35.06 -15.41
N TYR A 17 -27.97 -34.37 -14.28
CA TYR A 17 -29.06 -33.67 -13.60
C TYR A 17 -29.45 -32.40 -14.37
N THR A 18 -30.75 -32.09 -14.41
CA THR A 18 -31.24 -30.77 -14.83
C THR A 18 -30.88 -29.71 -13.78
N GLU A 19 -30.81 -28.44 -14.16
CA GLU A 19 -30.51 -27.35 -13.19
C GLU A 19 -31.51 -27.29 -12.04
N VAL A 20 -32.78 -27.60 -12.32
CA VAL A 20 -33.86 -27.64 -11.31
C VAL A 20 -33.63 -28.78 -10.32
N GLU A 21 -33.26 -29.96 -10.80
CA GLU A 21 -32.92 -31.11 -9.95
C GLU A 21 -31.67 -30.82 -9.11
N ALA A 22 -30.62 -30.25 -9.71
CA ALA A 22 -29.40 -29.88 -9.01
C ALA A 22 -29.65 -28.84 -7.90
N ALA A 23 -30.47 -27.81 -8.17
CA ALA A 23 -30.85 -26.81 -7.17
C ALA A 23 -31.71 -27.40 -6.04
N SER A 24 -32.66 -28.28 -6.38
CA SER A 24 -33.47 -29.01 -5.41
C SER A 24 -32.58 -29.87 -4.49
N ILE A 25 -31.66 -30.64 -5.06
CA ILE A 25 -30.69 -31.46 -4.31
C ILE A 25 -29.81 -30.58 -3.41
N ALA A 26 -29.34 -29.43 -3.89
CA ALA A 26 -28.53 -28.50 -3.10
C ALA A 26 -29.28 -27.90 -1.90
N THR A 27 -30.58 -27.65 -2.03
CA THR A 27 -31.41 -27.14 -0.92
C THR A 27 -31.74 -28.21 0.13
N LEU A 28 -31.77 -29.50 -0.25
CA LEU A 28 -31.97 -30.63 0.66
C LEU A 28 -30.79 -30.90 1.60
N ALA A 29 -29.61 -30.35 1.30
CA ALA A 29 -28.44 -30.46 2.15
C ALA A 29 -28.72 -29.83 3.54
N ARG A 30 -28.71 -30.66 4.58
CA ARG A 30 -28.96 -30.25 5.98
C ARG A 30 -27.67 -29.78 6.64
N GLY A 31 -27.79 -28.86 7.60
CA GLY A 31 -26.68 -28.30 8.37
C GLY A 31 -26.53 -26.79 8.18
N SER A 32 -25.81 -26.14 9.08
CA SER A 32 -25.49 -24.72 8.91
C SER A 32 -24.52 -24.54 7.75
N ARG A 33 -24.82 -23.59 6.86
CA ARG A 33 -23.89 -23.16 5.79
C ARG A 33 -22.93 -22.07 6.27
N GLU A 34 -23.04 -21.61 7.51
CA GLU A 34 -22.24 -20.50 8.05
C GLU A 34 -20.75 -20.83 8.07
N PHE A 35 -20.34 -22.08 8.22
CA PHE A 35 -18.92 -22.46 8.18
C PHE A 35 -18.25 -22.15 6.83
N LEU A 36 -19.02 -22.11 5.73
CA LEU A 36 -18.53 -21.74 4.39
C LEU A 36 -18.38 -20.22 4.24
N HIS A 37 -19.07 -19.44 5.07
CA HIS A 37 -19.09 -17.98 5.01
C HIS A 37 -18.33 -17.32 6.18
N THR A 38 -17.99 -18.09 7.21
CA THR A 38 -17.24 -17.63 8.37
C THR A 38 -15.76 -17.60 8.02
N ALA A 39 -15.18 -16.40 7.93
CA ALA A 39 -13.75 -16.25 7.73
C ALA A 39 -12.96 -16.95 8.86
N HIS A 40 -11.91 -17.69 8.49
CA HIS A 40 -11.04 -18.37 9.45
C HIS A 40 -10.50 -17.36 10.48
N PRO A 41 -10.47 -17.67 11.80
CA PRO A 41 -10.00 -16.75 12.83
C PRO A 41 -8.61 -16.15 12.54
N GLU A 42 -7.69 -16.96 12.00
CA GLU A 42 -6.35 -16.50 11.58
C GLU A 42 -6.34 -15.57 10.35
N ALA A 43 -7.37 -15.64 9.49
CA ALA A 43 -7.50 -14.67 8.41
C ALA A 43 -7.92 -13.31 8.97
N ARG A 44 -8.88 -13.31 9.90
CA ARG A 44 -9.36 -12.09 10.57
C ARG A 44 -8.28 -11.41 11.41
N SER A 45 -7.44 -12.19 12.11
CA SER A 45 -6.33 -11.63 12.89
C SER A 45 -5.26 -10.97 12.02
N ARG A 46 -4.91 -11.61 10.87
CA ARG A 46 -4.01 -11.01 9.88
C ARG A 46 -4.59 -9.75 9.24
N ASP A 47 -5.90 -9.72 9.01
CA ASP A 47 -6.57 -8.53 8.50
C ASP A 47 -6.56 -7.39 9.52
N LEU A 48 -6.81 -7.67 10.80
CA LEU A 48 -6.70 -6.68 11.86
C LEU A 48 -5.28 -6.11 11.91
N GLU A 49 -4.24 -6.96 11.92
CA GLU A 49 -2.86 -6.48 11.91
C GLU A 49 -2.55 -5.63 10.66
N ARG A 50 -2.98 -6.07 9.48
CA ARG A 50 -2.77 -5.35 8.21
C ARG A 50 -3.42 -3.97 8.22
N ILE A 51 -4.68 -3.87 8.66
CA ILE A 51 -5.43 -2.61 8.67
C ILE A 51 -4.88 -1.68 9.75
N THR A 52 -4.48 -2.19 10.91
CA THR A 52 -3.84 -1.39 11.95
C THR A 52 -2.47 -0.86 11.51
N LYS A 53 -1.65 -1.67 10.81
CA LYS A 53 -0.40 -1.18 10.19
C LYS A 53 -0.67 -0.09 9.15
N ARG A 54 -1.75 -0.23 8.36
CA ARG A 54 -2.17 0.80 7.40
C ARG A 54 -2.54 2.11 8.11
N SER A 55 -3.26 2.03 9.23
CA SER A 55 -3.60 3.20 10.06
C SER A 55 -2.35 3.95 10.51
N VAL A 56 -1.40 3.22 11.14
CA VAL A 56 -0.12 3.81 11.59
C VAL A 56 0.68 4.40 10.44
N ALA A 57 0.72 3.74 9.28
CA ALA A 57 1.42 4.25 8.10
C ALA A 57 0.83 5.57 7.61
N LEU A 58 -0.50 5.69 7.58
CA LEU A 58 -1.23 6.91 7.20
C LEU A 58 -1.00 8.04 8.21
N GLU A 59 -1.14 7.76 9.51
CA GLU A 59 -0.91 8.71 10.60
C GLU A 59 0.50 9.32 10.49
N LEU A 60 1.52 8.47 10.48
CA LEU A 60 2.91 8.91 10.37
C LEU A 60 3.17 9.64 9.04
N HIS A 61 2.46 9.31 7.96
CA HIS A 61 2.57 10.06 6.71
C HIS A 61 1.97 11.46 6.79
N GLY A 62 0.77 11.57 7.34
CA GLY A 62 0.10 12.84 7.60
C GLY A 62 0.93 13.76 8.48
N CYS A 63 1.40 13.28 9.64
CA CYS A 63 2.24 14.07 10.56
C CYS A 63 3.54 14.54 9.88
N THR A 64 4.20 13.66 9.13
CA THR A 64 5.44 14.04 8.43
C THR A 64 5.18 15.11 7.37
N LEU A 65 4.09 14.98 6.58
CA LEU A 65 3.74 15.96 5.55
C LEU A 65 3.32 17.30 6.15
N ALA A 66 2.62 17.29 7.29
CA ALA A 66 2.26 18.51 8.02
C ALA A 66 3.52 19.29 8.44
N GLU A 67 4.56 18.60 8.93
CA GLU A 67 5.84 19.22 9.27
C GLU A 67 6.58 19.77 8.04
N TYR A 68 6.59 19.05 6.92
CA TYR A 68 7.10 19.58 5.65
C TYR A 68 6.39 20.88 5.26
N TYR A 69 5.06 20.89 5.31
CA TYR A 69 4.25 22.07 4.99
C TYR A 69 4.52 23.24 5.93
N ARG A 70 4.60 22.98 7.24
CA ARG A 70 4.88 24.00 8.27
C ARG A 70 6.23 24.67 8.05
N LEU A 71 7.25 23.90 7.68
CA LEU A 71 8.60 24.42 7.40
C LEU A 71 8.79 24.90 5.96
N LYS A 72 7.74 24.86 5.12
CA LYS A 72 7.80 25.17 3.67
C LYS A 72 8.89 24.38 2.93
N ARG A 73 9.06 23.11 3.34
CA ARG A 73 9.99 22.15 2.72
C ARG A 73 9.21 21.15 1.86
N ILE A 74 9.80 20.75 0.74
CA ILE A 74 9.19 19.82 -0.22
C ILE A 74 10.00 18.52 -0.22
N PRO A 75 9.37 17.37 0.12
CA PRO A 75 10.02 16.08 0.04
C PRO A 75 10.56 15.82 -1.36
N ARG A 76 11.73 15.17 -1.49
CA ARG A 76 12.34 14.88 -2.81
C ARG A 76 11.37 14.28 -3.83
N GLY A 77 10.51 13.36 -3.40
CA GLY A 77 9.54 12.68 -4.27
C GLY A 77 8.34 13.54 -4.72
N LEU A 78 8.13 14.71 -4.13
CA LEU A 78 7.06 15.64 -4.49
C LEU A 78 7.59 16.93 -5.15
N ARG A 79 8.90 17.03 -5.39
CA ARG A 79 9.47 18.18 -6.11
C ARG A 79 9.12 18.07 -7.58
N VAL A 80 8.50 19.12 -8.13
CA VAL A 80 8.22 19.20 -9.56
C VAL A 80 9.52 19.44 -10.33
N HIS A 81 9.87 18.55 -11.26
CA HIS A 81 11.14 18.59 -12.02
C HIS A 81 11.09 19.42 -13.31
N LEU A 82 10.15 20.36 -13.41
CA LEU A 82 10.10 21.32 -14.51
C LEU A 82 11.27 22.32 -14.40
N ARG A 83 11.77 22.76 -15.55
CA ARG A 83 12.82 23.79 -15.64
C ARG A 83 12.47 24.82 -16.72
N PRO A 84 12.82 26.11 -16.55
CA PRO A 84 12.76 27.10 -17.61
C PRO A 84 13.52 26.63 -18.85
N THR A 85 12.89 26.72 -20.02
CA THR A 85 13.56 26.55 -21.32
C THR A 85 13.82 27.88 -22.00
N LEU A 86 12.88 28.83 -21.84
CA LEU A 86 13.04 30.22 -22.25
C LEU A 86 13.46 31.05 -21.04
N PHE A 87 14.35 32.03 -21.26
CA PHE A 87 14.85 32.94 -20.23
C PHE A 87 15.59 32.25 -19.06
N SER A 88 16.26 31.11 -19.32
CA SER A 88 17.06 30.39 -18.30
C SER A 88 18.16 31.24 -17.68
N GLU A 89 18.70 32.19 -18.43
CA GLU A 89 19.74 33.12 -17.95
C GLU A 89 19.16 34.27 -17.12
N ASN A 90 17.85 34.50 -17.18
CA ASN A 90 17.20 35.53 -16.39
C ASN A 90 16.94 35.00 -14.97
N VAL A 91 17.76 35.44 -14.03
CA VAL A 91 17.70 35.04 -12.61
C VAL A 91 16.34 35.37 -11.98
N GLU A 92 15.76 36.52 -12.30
CA GLU A 92 14.46 36.92 -11.75
C GLU A 92 13.34 36.00 -12.27
N PHE A 93 13.35 35.68 -13.56
CA PHE A 93 12.41 34.74 -14.16
C PHE A 93 12.53 33.37 -13.51
N CYS A 94 13.75 32.84 -13.38
CA CYS A 94 14.01 31.55 -12.75
C CYS A 94 13.50 31.49 -11.31
N LYS A 95 13.71 32.55 -10.52
CA LYS A 95 13.19 32.65 -9.15
C LYS A 95 11.66 32.64 -9.10
N LYS A 96 10.99 33.38 -9.99
CA LYS A 96 9.51 33.35 -10.07
C LYS A 96 9.00 31.99 -10.49
N PHE A 97 9.63 31.35 -11.47
CA PHE A 97 9.31 30.00 -11.93
C PHE A 97 9.46 28.97 -10.80
N GLU A 98 10.57 29.02 -10.06
CA GLU A 98 10.78 28.20 -8.87
C GLU A 98 9.67 28.40 -7.83
N GLY A 99 9.29 29.65 -7.55
CA GLY A 99 8.20 29.97 -6.65
C GLY A 99 6.86 29.32 -7.04
N ILE A 100 6.54 29.29 -8.34
CA ILE A 100 5.33 28.64 -8.87
C ILE A 100 5.39 27.12 -8.63
N LEU A 101 6.53 26.48 -8.91
CA LEU A 101 6.69 25.04 -8.68
C LEU A 101 6.64 24.68 -7.20
N ASN A 102 7.22 25.52 -6.35
CA ASN A 102 7.16 25.36 -4.89
C ASN A 102 5.70 25.41 -4.41
N LYS A 103 4.93 26.40 -4.87
CA LYS A 103 3.50 26.51 -4.55
C LYS A 103 2.74 25.26 -4.99
N CYS A 104 2.92 24.82 -6.23
CA CYS A 104 2.28 23.60 -6.75
C CYS A 104 2.59 22.38 -5.88
N SER A 105 3.85 22.19 -5.49
CA SER A 105 4.27 21.08 -4.63
C SER A 105 3.65 21.16 -3.22
N LEU A 106 3.55 22.36 -2.63
CA LEU A 106 2.91 22.58 -1.33
C LEU A 106 1.40 22.34 -1.38
N ASP A 107 0.74 22.70 -2.48
CA ASP A 107 -0.67 22.42 -2.70
C ASP A 107 -0.91 20.91 -2.80
N ILE A 108 -0.04 20.15 -3.50
CA ILE A 108 -0.08 18.68 -3.54
C ILE A 108 0.09 18.08 -2.14
N ILE A 109 1.02 18.61 -1.34
CA ILE A 109 1.19 18.18 0.07
C ILE A 109 -0.11 18.38 0.85
N THR A 110 -0.74 19.55 0.69
CA THR A 110 -1.98 19.91 1.40
C THR A 110 -3.13 18.98 1.00
N LEU A 111 -3.32 18.75 -0.30
CA LEU A 111 -4.30 17.80 -0.83
C LEU A 111 -4.06 16.39 -0.27
N THR A 112 -2.80 15.96 -0.21
CA THR A 112 -2.46 14.63 0.31
C THR A 112 -2.78 14.51 1.80
N ILE A 113 -2.49 15.54 2.60
CA ILE A 113 -2.86 15.56 4.03
C ILE A 113 -4.38 15.46 4.18
N GLU A 114 -5.15 16.23 3.41
CA GLU A 114 -6.62 16.19 3.46
C GLU A 114 -7.18 14.78 3.24
N TYR A 115 -6.72 14.10 2.19
CA TYR A 115 -7.19 12.74 1.89
C TYR A 115 -6.68 11.70 2.88
N ILE A 116 -5.49 11.88 3.47
CA ILE A 116 -5.02 11.03 4.57
C ILE A 116 -5.96 11.15 5.77
N GLN A 117 -6.42 12.35 6.13
CA GLN A 117 -7.35 12.52 7.27
C GLN A 117 -8.69 11.82 7.03
N LYS A 118 -9.23 11.94 5.81
CA LYS A 118 -10.47 11.23 5.43
C LYS A 118 -10.29 9.71 5.49
N GLU A 119 -9.19 9.20 4.94
CA GLU A 119 -8.91 7.76 4.94
C GLU A 119 -8.65 7.23 6.36
N LEU A 120 -8.03 8.01 7.24
CA LEU A 120 -7.81 7.63 8.64
C LEU A 120 -9.12 7.41 9.39
N ALA A 121 -10.15 8.21 9.15
CA ALA A 121 -11.47 8.00 9.72
C ALA A 121 -12.04 6.64 9.29
N THR A 122 -12.03 6.36 7.98
CA THR A 122 -12.51 5.08 7.41
C THR A 122 -11.71 3.88 7.94
N VAL A 123 -10.39 3.98 8.01
CA VAL A 123 -9.54 2.88 8.52
C VAL A 123 -9.78 2.67 10.01
N SER A 124 -9.99 3.72 10.79
CA SER A 124 -10.30 3.61 12.23
C SER A 124 -11.61 2.89 12.48
N GLU A 125 -12.65 3.18 11.69
CA GLU A 125 -13.92 2.46 11.73
C GLU A 125 -13.74 0.97 11.37
N GLN A 126 -12.92 0.66 10.36
CA GLN A 126 -12.63 -0.73 9.97
C GLN A 126 -11.89 -1.50 11.07
N VAL A 127 -10.91 -0.88 11.74
CA VAL A 127 -10.22 -1.49 12.89
C VAL A 127 -11.22 -1.79 14.00
N HIS A 128 -12.02 -0.81 14.40
CA HIS A 128 -13.01 -0.98 15.47
C HIS A 128 -14.03 -2.07 15.15
N ALA A 129 -14.53 -2.12 13.91
CA ALA A 129 -15.46 -3.15 13.46
C ALA A 129 -14.85 -4.56 13.55
N LEU A 130 -13.60 -4.73 13.11
CA LEU A 130 -12.91 -6.03 13.19
C LEU A 130 -12.60 -6.45 14.63
N GLU A 131 -12.18 -5.52 15.49
CA GLU A 131 -11.98 -5.78 16.91
C GLU A 131 -13.29 -6.26 17.56
N THR A 132 -14.40 -5.58 17.28
CA THR A 132 -15.74 -5.93 17.79
C THR A 132 -16.16 -7.32 17.32
N GLN A 133 -15.96 -7.64 16.04
CA GLN A 133 -16.28 -8.97 15.49
C GLN A 133 -15.43 -10.09 16.10
N LEU A 134 -14.14 -9.83 16.37
CA LEU A 134 -13.26 -10.79 17.01
C LEU A 134 -13.64 -11.03 18.48
N LEU A 135 -14.00 -9.98 19.22
CA LEU A 135 -14.52 -10.08 20.58
C LEU A 135 -15.82 -10.91 20.66
N GLN A 136 -16.73 -10.73 19.70
CA GLN A 136 -18.01 -11.43 19.68
C GLN A 136 -17.92 -12.91 19.30
N SER A 137 -16.83 -13.35 18.67
CA SER A 137 -16.71 -14.70 18.09
C SER A 137 -15.64 -15.57 18.73
N GLY A 138 -14.88 -15.04 19.70
CA GLY A 138 -13.73 -15.72 20.30
C GLY A 138 -13.82 -15.87 21.82
N ASN A 139 -12.88 -16.67 22.34
CA ASN A 139 -12.59 -16.73 23.77
C ASN A 139 -11.85 -15.43 24.18
N GLN A 140 -12.29 -14.77 25.25
CA GLN A 140 -11.77 -13.48 25.70
C GLN A 140 -10.26 -13.53 25.98
N GLU A 141 -9.76 -14.62 26.58
CA GLU A 141 -8.34 -14.77 26.92
C GLU A 141 -7.45 -14.91 25.67
N GLU A 142 -7.88 -15.72 24.70
CA GLU A 142 -7.19 -15.88 23.41
C GLU A 142 -7.17 -14.57 22.62
N PHE A 143 -8.28 -13.82 22.65
CA PHE A 143 -8.34 -12.50 22.03
C PHE A 143 -7.38 -11.51 22.67
N THR A 144 -7.30 -11.46 24.00
CA THR A 144 -6.36 -10.57 24.70
C THR A 144 -4.91 -10.92 24.38
N ALA A 145 -4.55 -12.21 24.34
CA ALA A 145 -3.21 -12.65 23.96
C ALA A 145 -2.87 -12.27 22.52
N LEU A 146 -3.79 -12.50 21.58
CA LEU A 146 -3.65 -12.12 20.18
C LEU A 146 -3.48 -10.60 20.01
N LYS A 147 -4.31 -9.82 20.72
CA LYS A 147 -4.24 -8.36 20.67
C LYS A 147 -2.88 -7.85 21.14
N ALA A 148 -2.34 -8.38 22.23
CA ALA A 148 -1.02 -8.02 22.72
C ALA A 148 0.09 -8.34 21.71
N GLN A 149 0.00 -9.49 21.02
CA GLN A 149 0.94 -9.86 19.95
C GLN A 149 0.87 -8.88 18.76
N ILE A 150 -0.34 -8.53 18.33
CA ILE A 150 -0.55 -7.56 17.25
C ILE A 150 0.02 -6.20 17.67
N GLU A 151 -0.31 -5.71 18.86
CA GLU A 151 0.18 -4.43 19.38
C GLU A 151 1.71 -4.37 19.39
N SER A 152 2.39 -5.43 19.84
CA SER A 152 3.86 -5.53 19.78
C SER A 152 4.40 -5.41 18.34
N SER A 153 3.76 -6.08 17.39
CA SER A 153 4.10 -5.99 15.96
C SER A 153 3.87 -4.58 15.40
N ILE A 154 2.76 -3.93 15.78
CA ILE A 154 2.45 -2.55 15.39
C ILE A 154 3.48 -1.57 15.94
N GLN A 155 3.89 -1.71 17.21
CA GLN A 155 4.89 -0.83 17.81
C GLN A 155 6.25 -0.94 17.10
N ARG A 156 6.70 -2.17 16.79
CA ARG A 156 7.92 -2.37 16.00
C ARG A 156 7.82 -1.70 14.63
N PHE A 157 6.72 -1.92 13.93
CA PHE A 157 6.47 -1.31 12.62
C PHE A 157 6.44 0.22 12.68
N ARG A 158 5.88 0.80 13.75
CA ARG A 158 5.84 2.24 13.99
C ARG A 158 7.26 2.81 14.09
N LEU A 159 8.08 2.25 14.97
CA LEU A 159 9.46 2.70 15.20
C LEU A 159 10.31 2.64 13.93
N GLU A 160 10.27 1.52 13.20
CA GLU A 160 10.99 1.37 11.92
C GLU A 160 10.52 2.39 10.87
N THR A 161 9.23 2.74 10.88
CA THR A 161 8.67 3.69 9.94
C THR A 161 9.02 5.14 10.31
N GLU A 162 9.01 5.46 11.60
CA GLU A 162 9.45 6.75 12.12
C GLU A 162 10.93 7.01 11.81
N GLU A 163 11.80 6.02 12.04
CA GLU A 163 13.23 6.15 11.75
C GLU A 163 13.48 6.42 10.26
N ARG A 164 12.83 5.65 9.38
CA ARG A 164 12.92 5.89 7.93
C ARG A 164 12.41 7.27 7.52
N LYS A 165 11.30 7.74 8.11
CA LYS A 165 10.75 9.08 7.83
C LYS A 165 11.68 10.19 8.34
N ARG A 166 12.24 10.04 9.54
CA ARG A 166 13.23 10.95 10.13
C ARG A 166 14.47 11.07 9.25
N GLY A 167 15.03 9.94 8.80
CA GLY A 167 16.17 9.95 7.88
C GLY A 167 15.87 10.66 6.55
N LYS A 168 14.68 10.45 5.97
CA LYS A 168 14.25 11.21 4.77
C LYS A 168 14.11 12.70 5.06
N PHE A 169 13.51 13.07 6.19
CA PHE A 169 13.27 14.46 6.58
C PHE A 169 14.58 15.23 6.80
N LEU A 170 15.55 14.64 7.49
CA LEU A 170 16.86 15.26 7.70
C LEU A 170 17.62 15.45 6.38
N ARG A 171 17.65 14.41 5.54
CA ARG A 171 18.27 14.49 4.22
C ARG A 171 17.62 15.55 3.32
N ASP A 172 16.30 15.67 3.38
CA ASP A 172 15.58 16.67 2.60
C ASP A 172 15.83 18.07 3.17
N ALA A 173 16.04 18.23 4.48
CA ALA A 173 16.46 19.48 5.10
C ALA A 173 17.88 19.91 4.66
N GLU A 174 18.82 18.97 4.54
CA GLU A 174 20.16 19.24 4.02
C GLU A 174 20.14 19.80 2.60
N ASP A 175 19.18 19.39 1.75
CA ASP A 175 19.08 19.96 0.41
C ASP A 175 18.76 21.46 0.44
N TYR A 176 17.97 21.93 1.41
CA TYR A 176 17.67 23.36 1.56
C TYR A 176 18.89 24.12 2.08
N VAL A 177 19.62 23.56 3.06
CA VAL A 177 20.86 24.17 3.58
C VAL A 177 21.92 24.31 2.49
N ASN A 178 22.01 23.32 1.59
CA ASN A 178 23.02 23.30 0.53
C ASN A 178 22.54 23.89 -0.81
N GLY A 179 21.32 24.43 -0.89
CA GLY A 179 20.77 24.97 -2.15
C GLY A 179 20.59 23.93 -3.26
N ARG A 180 20.31 22.66 -2.92
CA ARG A 180 20.20 21.52 -3.87
C ARG A 180 18.75 21.16 -4.23
N VAL A 181 17.78 22.00 -3.90
CA VAL A 181 16.35 21.75 -4.18
C VAL A 181 16.09 21.79 -5.68
N TYR A 182 16.56 22.85 -6.35
CA TYR A 182 16.55 22.99 -7.80
C TYR A 182 17.98 23.23 -8.29
N ARG A 183 18.53 22.24 -9.01
CA ARG A 183 19.93 22.29 -9.49
C ARG A 183 20.12 23.13 -10.76
N TRP A 184 19.03 23.56 -11.38
CA TRP A 184 19.05 24.33 -12.63
C TRP A 184 19.06 25.84 -12.40
N THR A 185 18.96 26.32 -11.17
CA THR A 185 18.97 27.75 -10.86
C THR A 185 20.34 28.36 -11.19
N PRO A 186 20.42 29.45 -11.98
CA PRO A 186 21.69 30.07 -12.37
C PRO A 186 22.56 30.44 -11.17
N GLY A 187 23.87 30.18 -11.24
CA GLY A 187 24.83 30.50 -10.18
C GLY A 187 25.10 29.38 -9.16
N HIS A 188 24.39 28.25 -9.24
CA HIS A 188 24.79 27.03 -8.53
C HIS A 188 25.74 26.18 -9.39
N PRO A 189 26.85 25.65 -8.84
CA PRO A 189 27.73 24.76 -9.58
C PRO A 189 26.92 23.55 -10.04
N ASN A 190 26.71 23.47 -11.35
CA ASN A 190 25.95 22.42 -11.99
C ASN A 190 26.81 21.15 -11.97
N VAL A 191 26.81 20.43 -10.85
CA VAL A 191 27.35 19.07 -10.81
C VAL A 191 26.32 18.20 -11.51
N SER A 192 26.44 18.14 -12.83
CA SER A 192 25.67 17.28 -13.73
C SER A 192 25.49 15.90 -13.08
N ALA A 193 24.26 15.60 -12.66
CA ALA A 193 23.93 14.26 -12.22
C ALA A 193 23.89 13.38 -13.47
N ILE A 194 24.90 12.52 -13.62
CA ILE A 194 24.88 11.42 -14.58
C ILE A 194 23.58 10.62 -14.34
N PRO A 195 22.76 10.37 -15.38
CA PRO A 195 21.55 9.57 -15.20
C PRO A 195 21.94 8.12 -15.37
N PHE A 196 22.18 7.32 -14.32
CA PHE A 196 22.14 5.87 -14.49
C PHE A 196 21.59 5.11 -13.29
N ARG A 197 20.37 4.62 -13.54
CA ARG A 197 19.65 3.50 -12.93
C ARG A 197 20.60 2.33 -12.65
N SER A 198 21.04 2.15 -11.39
CA SER A 198 21.68 0.90 -10.98
C SER A 198 20.62 -0.13 -10.60
N ARG A 199 20.32 -0.97 -11.59
CA ARG A 199 19.70 -2.29 -11.47
C ARG A 199 20.49 -3.08 -10.43
N ARG A 200 19.84 -3.51 -9.34
CA ARG A 200 20.38 -4.47 -8.37
C ARG A 200 20.69 -5.76 -9.14
N VAL A 201 21.95 -6.00 -9.47
CA VAL A 201 22.40 -7.34 -9.89
C VAL A 201 22.64 -8.10 -8.60
N GLN A 202 21.73 -9.02 -8.27
CA GLN A 202 22.00 -10.05 -7.28
C GLN A 202 23.12 -10.92 -7.84
N ALA A 203 24.26 -10.96 -7.15
CA ALA A 203 25.31 -11.92 -7.42
C ALA A 203 24.76 -13.32 -7.11
N HIS A 204 24.55 -14.13 -8.15
CA HIS A 204 24.39 -15.57 -7.99
C HIS A 204 25.76 -16.17 -7.64
N SER A 205 25.84 -16.75 -6.45
CA SER A 205 26.95 -17.60 -6.02
C SER A 205 26.97 -18.85 -6.90
N THR A 206 27.99 -19.01 -7.74
CA THR A 206 28.24 -20.26 -8.46
C THR A 206 28.85 -21.27 -7.51
N ARG A 207 28.05 -22.31 -7.28
CA ARG A 207 28.34 -23.54 -6.55
C ARG A 207 29.51 -24.28 -7.22
N GLY A 208 30.37 -24.87 -6.37
CA GLY A 208 31.64 -25.49 -6.74
C GLY A 208 31.60 -26.56 -7.82
N THR A 209 32.74 -26.73 -8.46
CA THR A 209 33.08 -27.86 -9.31
C THR A 209 34.00 -28.82 -8.54
N ARG A 210 33.74 -30.10 -8.81
CA ARG A 210 34.36 -31.31 -8.24
C ARG A 210 35.88 -31.35 -8.34
#